data_AF-A0A926YUL5-F1
#
_entry.id   AF-A0A926YUL5-F1
#
_cell.length_a   1.000
_cell.length_b   1.000
_cell.length_c   1.000
_cell.angle_alpha   90.00
_cell.angle_beta   90.00
_cell.angle_gamma   90.00
#
_symmetry.space_group_name_H-M   'P 1'
#
loop_
_entity.id
_entity.type
_entity.pdbx_description
1 polymer ?
#
loop_
_entity_poly.entity_id
_entity_poly.type
_entity_poly.pdbx_seq_one_letter_code
_entity_poly.pdbx_strand_id
1 'polypeptide(L)'
;MREAASFTQLQQWMESWNLGAALEDTYTIARRLIRVHLAQPTPAQQTLIEMLLTSDAQVVKPDEPIQQQIVAVLLEMLTREDWQTIATAASQSIAERVMTEQTQAKTAIV
;
A
#
# COMPACT_ATOMS: atom_id res chain seq x y z
N MET A 1 5.19 -11.09 -14.00
CA MET A 1 4.34 -11.84 -13.05
C MET A 1 4.74 -11.67 -11.57
N ARG A 2 5.97 -11.26 -11.23
CA ARG A 2 6.49 -11.26 -9.84
C ARG A 2 6.09 -10.05 -8.98
N GLU A 3 6.07 -8.84 -9.54
CA GLU A 3 5.57 -7.65 -8.82
C GLU A 3 4.11 -7.80 -8.33
N ALA A 4 3.29 -8.54 -9.08
CA ALA A 4 1.88 -8.71 -8.76
C ALA A 4 1.67 -9.45 -7.42
N ALA A 5 2.55 -10.38 -7.06
CA ALA A 5 2.45 -11.14 -5.82
C ALA A 5 2.73 -10.25 -4.59
N SER A 6 3.80 -9.45 -4.64
CA SER A 6 4.19 -8.55 -3.55
C SER A 6 3.14 -7.45 -3.31
N PHE A 7 2.56 -6.88 -4.37
CA PHE A 7 1.47 -5.90 -4.24
C PHE A 7 0.16 -6.53 -3.74
N THR A 8 -0.10 -7.80 -4.05
CA THR A 8 -1.26 -8.51 -3.49
C THR A 8 -1.13 -8.67 -1.97
N GLN A 9 0.07 -9.01 -1.49
CA GLN A 9 0.32 -9.14 -0.05
C GLN A 9 0.25 -7.80 0.67
N LEU A 10 0.77 -6.73 0.05
CA LEU A 10 0.62 -5.38 0.58
C LEU A 10 -0.86 -5.01 0.75
N GLN A 11 -1.69 -5.30 -0.26
CA GLN A 11 -3.12 -5.04 -0.19
C GLN A 11 -3.79 -5.80 0.95
N GLN A 12 -3.52 -7.10 1.09
CA GLN A 12 -4.03 -7.94 2.17
C GLN A 12 -3.61 -7.44 3.56
N TRP A 13 -2.38 -6.96 3.68
CA TRP A 13 -1.92 -6.36 4.92
C TRP A 13 -2.64 -5.05 5.21
N MET A 14 -2.84 -4.18 4.22
CA MET A 14 -3.60 -2.92 4.39
C MET A 14 -5.09 -3.14 4.67
N GLU A 15 -5.67 -4.25 4.22
CA GLU A 15 -7.04 -4.65 4.58
C GLU A 15 -7.19 -4.82 6.11
N SER A 16 -6.13 -5.24 6.82
CA SER A 16 -6.14 -5.37 8.28
C SER A 16 -6.24 -4.03 9.02
N TRP A 17 -6.01 -2.91 8.34
CA TRP A 17 -6.03 -1.57 8.94
C TRP A 17 -7.44 -1.02 9.19
N ASN A 18 -8.48 -1.72 8.71
CA ASN A 18 -9.88 -1.30 8.84
C ASN A 18 -10.14 0.11 8.27
N LEU A 19 -9.45 0.50 7.20
CA LEU A 19 -9.67 1.77 6.51
C LEU A 19 -11.04 1.87 5.82
N GLY A 20 -11.73 0.74 5.67
CA GLY A 20 -13.02 0.63 5.00
C GLY A 20 -13.02 1.33 3.65
N ALA A 21 -13.87 2.34 3.55
CA ALA A 21 -14.06 3.20 2.39
C ALA A 21 -12.78 3.84 1.81
N ALA A 22 -11.75 4.08 2.62
CA ALA A 22 -10.52 4.74 2.19
C ALA A 22 -9.44 3.77 1.71
N LEU A 23 -9.67 2.46 1.80
CA LEU A 23 -8.66 1.44 1.51
C LEU A 23 -8.11 1.56 0.08
N GLU A 24 -8.98 1.71 -0.92
CA GLU A 24 -8.58 1.73 -2.33
C GLU A 24 -7.68 2.93 -2.66
N ASP A 25 -8.06 4.13 -2.20
CA ASP A 25 -7.27 5.35 -2.40
C ASP A 25 -5.93 5.25 -1.68
N THR A 26 -5.96 4.78 -0.44
CA THR A 26 -4.76 4.63 0.38
C THR A 26 -3.79 3.61 -0.21
N TYR A 27 -4.30 2.48 -0.69
CA TYR A 27 -3.52 1.45 -1.36
C TYR A 27 -2.94 1.94 -2.70
N THR A 28 -3.71 2.71 -3.46
CA THR A 28 -3.26 3.30 -4.73
C THR A 28 -2.06 4.23 -4.52
N ILE A 29 -2.11 5.07 -3.49
CA ILE A 29 -1.00 5.96 -3.12
C ILE A 29 0.21 5.15 -2.63
N ALA A 30 0.02 4.20 -1.72
CA ALA A 30 1.11 3.35 -1.22
C ALA A 30 1.82 2.62 -2.37
N ARG A 31 1.06 2.01 -3.28
CA ARG A 31 1.59 1.32 -4.46
C ARG A 31 2.36 2.25 -5.39
N ARG A 32 1.89 3.50 -5.57
CA ARG A 32 2.60 4.50 -6.37
C ARG A 32 3.95 4.87 -5.74
N LEU A 33 3.99 5.13 -4.44
CA LEU A 33 5.21 5.52 -3.73
C LEU A 33 6.25 4.39 -3.74
N ILE A 34 5.82 3.14 -3.49
CA ILE A 34 6.70 1.97 -3.60
C ILE A 34 7.31 1.88 -5.00
N ARG A 35 6.52 2.10 -6.06
CA ARG A 35 7.05 2.10 -7.44
C ARG A 35 8.06 3.21 -7.70
N VAL A 36 7.89 4.39 -7.10
CA VAL A 36 8.87 5.48 -7.20
C VAL A 36 10.20 5.05 -6.58
N HIS A 37 10.16 4.46 -5.38
CA HIS A 37 11.36 3.95 -4.71
C HIS A 37 12.01 2.78 -5.46
N LEU A 38 11.21 1.89 -6.06
CA LEU A 38 11.72 0.80 -6.90
C LEU A 38 12.38 1.29 -8.20
N ALA A 39 11.94 2.44 -8.74
CA ALA A 39 12.49 2.99 -9.98
C ALA A 39 13.87 3.65 -9.78
N GLN A 40 14.13 4.21 -8.60
CA GLN A 40 15.41 4.82 -8.23
C GLN A 40 15.85 4.42 -6.82
N PRO A 41 16.18 3.13 -6.61
CA PRO A 41 16.48 2.63 -5.29
C PRO A 41 17.84 3.17 -4.80
N THR A 42 17.85 3.65 -3.56
CA THR A 42 19.10 3.89 -2.83
C THR A 42 19.92 2.60 -2.70
N PRO A 43 21.23 2.65 -2.45
CA PRO A 43 22.03 1.43 -2.26
C PRO A 43 21.47 0.49 -1.19
N ALA A 44 20.92 1.03 -0.10
CA ALA A 44 20.25 0.25 0.93
C ALA A 44 18.97 -0.44 0.40
N GLN A 45 18.15 0.29 -0.36
CA GLN A 45 16.95 -0.27 -0.99
C GLN A 45 17.31 -1.30 -2.08
N GLN A 46 18.43 -1.17 -2.79
CA GLN A 46 18.89 -2.17 -3.77
C GLN A 46 19.13 -3.51 -3.11
N THR A 47 19.82 -3.55 -1.96
CA THR A 47 20.02 -4.78 -1.20
C THR A 47 18.69 -5.38 -0.73
N LEU A 48 17.74 -4.56 -0.29
CA LEU A 48 16.39 -4.99 0.09
C LEU A 48 15.63 -5.61 -1.09
N ILE A 49 15.69 -4.99 -2.27
CA ILE A 49 15.07 -5.47 -3.51
C ILE A 49 15.72 -6.79 -3.95
N GLU A 50 17.04 -6.91 -3.89
CA GLU A 50 17.76 -8.14 -4.21
C GLU A 50 17.37 -9.29 -3.28
N MET A 51 17.26 -9.02 -1.97
CA MET A 51 16.77 -10.02 -1.00
C MET A 51 15.34 -10.46 -1.30
N LEU A 52 14.45 -9.53 -1.65
CA LEU A 52 13.08 -9.83 -2.08
C LEU A 52 13.08 -10.74 -3.33
N LEU A 53 13.85 -10.37 -4.36
CA LEU A 53 13.93 -11.11 -5.62
C LEU A 53 14.54 -12.51 -5.46
N THR A 54 15.45 -12.68 -4.49
CA THR A 54 16.13 -13.95 -4.22
C THR A 54 15.27 -14.87 -3.35
N SER A 55 14.55 -14.31 -2.37
CA SER A 55 13.64 -15.06 -1.49
C SER A 55 12.41 -15.61 -2.22
N ASP A 56 11.89 -14.86 -3.20
CA ASP A 56 10.74 -15.28 -4.02
C ASP A 56 11.10 -16.27 -5.14
N ALA A 57 12.39 -16.51 -5.40
CA ALA A 57 12.84 -17.38 -6.49
C ALA A 57 12.46 -18.87 -6.29
N GLN A 58 12.00 -19.27 -5.10
CA GLN A 58 11.75 -20.67 -4.76
C GLN A 58 10.30 -21.01 -4.41
N VAL A 59 9.39 -20.03 -4.21
CA VAL A 59 8.07 -20.34 -3.64
C VAL A 59 6.91 -19.83 -4.50
N VAL A 60 6.22 -20.75 -5.19
CA VAL A 60 5.00 -20.50 -5.99
C VAL A 60 3.82 -20.03 -5.11
N LYS A 61 3.89 -20.28 -3.80
CA LYS A 61 2.94 -19.81 -2.79
C LYS A 61 3.69 -19.59 -1.48
N PRO A 62 4.19 -18.37 -1.20
CA PRO A 62 4.98 -18.10 0.00
C PRO A 62 4.20 -18.48 1.26
N ASP A 63 4.84 -19.23 2.15
CA ASP A 63 4.31 -19.50 3.49
C ASP A 63 4.13 -18.18 4.25
N GLU A 64 3.25 -18.17 5.26
CA GLU A 64 2.86 -16.99 6.04
C GLU A 64 4.06 -16.14 6.55
N PRO A 65 5.19 -16.73 7.02
CA PRO A 65 6.38 -15.96 7.41
C PRO A 65 7.03 -15.20 6.25
N ILE A 66 7.03 -15.77 5.04
CA ILE A 66 7.60 -15.15 3.84
C ILE A 66 6.72 -13.97 3.40
N GLN A 67 5.40 -14.09 3.52
CA GLN A 67 4.47 -13.00 3.21
C GLN A 67 4.69 -11.80 4.13
N GLN A 68 4.85 -12.04 5.44
CA GLN A 68 5.16 -10.98 6.41
C GLN A 68 6.51 -10.33 6.12
N GLN A 69 7.49 -11.11 5.67
CA GLN A 69 8.81 -10.59 5.32
C GLN A 69 8.77 -9.73 4.05
N ILE A 70 7.99 -10.12 3.04
CA ILE A 70 7.80 -9.30 1.83
C ILE A 70 7.16 -7.96 2.19
N VAL A 71 6.10 -7.98 3.01
CA VAL A 71 5.48 -6.75 3.52
C VAL A 71 6.50 -5.92 4.28
N ALA A 72 7.23 -6.49 5.24
CA ALA A 72 8.24 -5.77 6.01
C ALA A 72 9.26 -5.04 5.11
N VAL A 73 9.77 -5.72 4.07
CA VAL A 73 10.71 -5.08 3.13
C VAL A 73 10.05 -3.94 2.35
N LEU A 74 8.82 -4.12 1.87
CA LEU A 74 8.08 -3.04 1.19
C LEU A 74 7.86 -1.83 2.10
N LEU A 75 7.65 -2.05 3.41
CA LEU A 75 7.46 -1.00 4.39
C LEU A 75 8.77 -0.28 4.73
N GLU A 76 9.90 -0.98 4.76
CA GLU A 76 11.24 -0.40 4.95
C GLU A 76 11.64 0.52 3.79
N MET A 77 11.06 0.33 2.60
CA MET A 77 11.28 1.24 1.47
C MET A 77 10.61 2.60 1.66
N LEU A 78 9.52 2.66 2.45
CA LEU A 78 8.74 3.88 2.64
C LEU A 78 9.35 4.76 3.73
N THR A 79 9.56 6.02 3.39
CA THR A 79 10.04 7.04 4.32
C THR A 79 8.91 7.57 5.20
N ARG A 80 9.26 8.36 6.22
CA ARG A 80 8.25 9.07 7.04
C ARG A 80 7.37 10.00 6.21
N GLU A 81 7.91 10.63 5.17
CA GLU A 81 7.15 11.52 4.27
C GLU A 81 6.15 10.73 3.42
N ASP A 82 6.54 9.54 2.97
CA ASP A 82 5.62 8.62 2.27
C ASP A 82 4.47 8.21 3.18
N TRP A 83 4.77 7.86 4.44
CA TRP A 83 3.75 7.53 5.44
C TRP A 83 2.81 8.69 5.72
N GLN A 84 3.34 9.91 5.80
CA GLN A 84 2.51 11.11 5.96
C GLN A 84 1.59 11.30 4.74
N THR A 85 2.10 11.08 3.53
CA THR A 85 1.32 11.17 2.29
C THR A 85 0.19 10.14 2.26
N ILE A 86 0.47 8.89 2.65
CA ILE A 86 -0.53 7.81 2.76
C ILE A 86 -1.62 8.18 3.77
N ALA A 87 -1.24 8.65 4.97
CA ALA A 87 -2.18 9.04 6.01
C ALA A 87 -3.06 10.23 5.60
N THR A 88 -2.47 11.23 4.93
CA THR A 88 -3.19 12.38 4.39
C THR A 88 -4.20 11.94 3.32
N ALA A 89 -3.81 11.06 2.39
CA ALA A 89 -4.71 10.54 1.36
C ALA A 89 -5.90 9.77 1.97
N ALA A 90 -5.64 8.91 2.95
CA ALA A 90 -6.70 8.19 3.67
C ALA A 90 -7.70 9.17 4.32
N SER A 91 -7.17 10.20 5.00
CA SER A 91 -7.98 11.21 5.68
C SER A 91 -8.83 12.04 4.70
N GLN A 92 -8.25 12.42 3.56
CA GLN A 92 -8.94 13.17 2.51
C GLN A 92 -10.06 12.34 1.86
N SER A 93 -9.81 11.07 1.53
CA SER A 93 -10.81 10.16 0.98
C SER A 93 -12.03 10.04 1.90
N ILE A 94 -11.81 9.88 3.21
CA ILE A 94 -12.91 9.84 4.19
C ILE A 94 -13.68 11.17 4.21
N ALA A 95 -12.97 12.29 4.24
CA ALA A 95 -13.60 13.62 4.28
C ALA A 95 -14.47 13.88 3.03
N GLU A 96 -13.97 13.57 1.84
CA GLU A 96 -14.69 13.74 0.58
C GLU A 96 -15.97 12.90 0.52
N ARG A 97 -15.91 11.67 1.03
CA ARG A 97 -17.08 10.79 1.09
C ARG A 97 -18.15 11.34 2.02
N VAL A 98 -17.78 11.81 3.22
CA VAL A 98 -18.73 12.45 4.14
C VAL A 98 -19.41 13.65 3.50
N MET A 99 -18.66 14.50 2.80
CA MET A 99 -19.22 15.67 2.10
C MET A 99 -20.16 15.28 0.96
N THR A 100 -19.82 14.21 0.24
CA THR A 100 -20.66 13.67 -0.84
C THR A 100 -21.98 13.13 -0.30
N GLU A 101 -21.94 12.29 0.73
CA GLU A 101 -23.13 11.73 1.39
C GLU A 101 -24.03 12.83 1.96
N GLN A 102 -23.43 13.85 2.61
CA GLN A 102 -24.17 15.01 3.11
C GLN A 102 -24.89 15.77 1.98
N THR A 103 -24.22 15.96 0.84
CA THR A 103 -24.79 16.64 -0.33
C THR A 103 -25.93 15.84 -0.96
N GLN A 104 -25.75 14.52 -1.09
CA GLN A 104 -26.77 13.62 -1.62
C GLN A 104 -28.00 13.54 -0.70
N ALA A 105 -27.79 13.39 0.62
CA ALA A 105 -28.87 13.40 1.60
C ALA A 105 -29.68 14.70 1.54
N LYS A 106 -29.02 15.84 1.38
CA LYS A 106 -29.71 17.14 1.23
C LYS A 106 -30.52 17.23 -0.06
N THR A 107 -30.06 16.63 -1.15
CA THR A 107 -30.75 16.65 -2.45
C THR A 107 -31.96 15.71 -2.48
N ALA A 108 -31.93 14.60 -1.73
CA ALA A 108 -33.03 13.63 -1.67
C ALA A 108 -34.22 14.07 -0.78
N ILE A 109 -34.06 15.10 0.04
CA ILE A 109 -35.09 15.62 0.96
C ILE A 109 -35.80 16.88 0.40
N VAL A 110 -35.36 17.37 -0.77
CA VAL A 110 -35.98 18.49 -1.52
C VAL A 110 -36.82 17.93 -2.66
#